data_AF-A0A962ND55-F1
#
_entry.id   AF-A0A962ND55-F1
#
_cell.length_a   1.000
_cell.length_b   1.000
_cell.length_c   1.000
_cell.angle_alpha   90.00
_cell.angle_beta   90.00
_cell.angle_gamma   90.00
#
_symmetry.space_group_name_H-M   'P 1'
#
loop_
_entity.id
_entity.type
_entity.pdbx_description
1 polymer ?
#
loop_
_entity_poly.entity_id
_entity_poly.type
_entity_poly.pdbx_seq_one_letter_code
_entity_poly.pdbx_strand_id
1 'polypeptide(L)'
;MNTPSAPVLDKLYRAFLATHPAPLQAADCAALLKQAREQLNQLFEQGQDIHALLHEHTGLIDRIACDAWNCRGLGSLTDASLIAVGGYGRCELHPASDIDLLILLATEPDPEQAQKLSAFLTFLWDMGLEVGHSVRTLEQCLEEADKDLTVITNLLESRFLCGDENAFFRLRQGILPRNMWDSERFFRAKLEEQQQRYLKFGDTAYRVEPNLK
;
A
#
# COMPACT_ATOMS: atom_id res chain seq x y z
N MET A 1 -2.47 -14.82 -28.43
CA MET A 1 -1.49 -13.97 -27.73
C MET A 1 -2.12 -12.59 -27.62
N ASN A 2 -2.80 -12.29 -26.50
CA ASN A 2 -3.35 -10.96 -26.28
C ASN A 2 -2.16 -10.03 -26.02
N THR A 3 -1.94 -9.08 -26.92
CA THR A 3 -1.07 -7.94 -26.67
C THR A 3 -1.52 -7.23 -25.40
N PRO A 4 -0.62 -6.84 -24.48
CA PRO A 4 -1.01 -6.00 -23.36
C PRO A 4 -1.65 -4.73 -23.93
N SER A 5 -2.93 -4.52 -23.65
CA SER A 5 -3.61 -3.27 -23.96
C SER A 5 -2.83 -2.14 -23.29
N ALA A 6 -2.62 -1.02 -24.01
CA ALA A 6 -1.98 0.16 -23.43
C ALA A 6 -2.69 0.56 -22.12
N PRO A 7 -1.97 1.02 -21.08
CA PRO A 7 -2.51 1.11 -19.73
C PRO A 7 -3.74 2.02 -19.71
N VAL A 8 -4.91 1.40 -19.56
CA VAL A 8 -6.22 2.04 -19.72
C VAL A 8 -6.42 3.06 -18.62
N LEU A 9 -6.02 2.70 -17.39
CA LEU A 9 -6.17 3.57 -16.23
C LEU A 9 -5.18 4.74 -16.23
N ASP A 10 -4.03 4.63 -16.91
CA ASP A 10 -3.10 5.76 -17.06
C ASP A 10 -3.71 6.86 -17.94
N LYS A 11 -4.34 6.48 -19.05
CA LYS A 11 -5.06 7.42 -19.92
C LYS A 11 -6.23 8.06 -19.19
N LEU A 12 -7.00 7.26 -18.44
CA LEU A 12 -8.11 7.74 -17.62
C LEU A 12 -7.63 8.79 -16.62
N TYR A 13 -6.53 8.52 -15.90
CA TYR A 13 -6.00 9.45 -14.90
C TYR A 13 -5.49 10.76 -15.50
N ARG A 14 -4.79 10.70 -16.64
CA ARG A 14 -4.34 11.93 -17.34
C ARG A 14 -5.51 12.79 -17.80
N ALA A 15 -6.57 12.17 -18.31
CA ALA A 15 -7.78 12.90 -18.70
C ALA A 15 -8.48 13.53 -17.49
N PHE A 16 -8.50 12.83 -16.37
CA PHE A 16 -9.01 13.34 -15.09
C PHE A 16 -8.25 14.58 -14.62
N LEU A 17 -6.91 14.53 -14.59
CA LEU A 17 -6.08 15.67 -14.18
C LEU A 17 -6.24 16.90 -15.08
N ALA A 18 -6.57 16.72 -16.36
CA ALA A 18 -6.81 17.83 -17.28
C ALA A 18 -8.07 18.64 -16.93
N THR A 19 -9.02 18.04 -16.22
CA THR A 19 -10.29 18.67 -15.84
C THR A 19 -10.42 18.95 -14.34
N HIS A 20 -9.56 18.36 -13.50
CA HIS A 20 -9.56 18.50 -12.05
C HIS A 20 -8.19 18.99 -11.56
N PRO A 21 -7.93 20.31 -11.56
CA PRO A 21 -6.67 20.85 -11.10
C PRO A 21 -6.47 20.64 -9.59
N ALA A 22 -5.22 20.64 -9.15
CA ALA A 22 -4.87 20.53 -7.73
C ALA A 22 -5.39 21.71 -6.89
N PRO A 23 -5.74 21.51 -5.60
CA PRO A 23 -5.68 20.23 -4.89
C PRO A 23 -6.83 19.30 -5.26
N LEU A 24 -6.50 18.02 -5.42
CA LEU A 24 -7.49 16.98 -5.71
C LEU A 24 -8.56 16.92 -4.62
N GLN A 25 -9.82 16.82 -5.04
CA GLN A 25 -10.96 16.64 -4.14
C GLN A 25 -11.29 15.16 -3.98
N ALA A 26 -11.63 14.76 -2.76
CA ALA A 26 -11.86 13.35 -2.43
C ALA A 26 -13.06 12.76 -3.20
N ALA A 27 -14.13 13.55 -3.37
CA ALA A 27 -15.32 13.14 -4.12
C ALA A 27 -15.03 12.85 -5.60
N ASP A 28 -14.19 13.68 -6.24
CA ASP A 28 -13.80 13.48 -7.64
C ASP A 28 -12.91 12.25 -7.80
N CYS A 29 -11.99 12.03 -6.85
CA CYS A 29 -11.17 10.82 -6.80
C CYS A 29 -11.99 9.56 -6.52
N ALA A 30 -13.04 9.64 -5.69
CA ALA A 30 -13.97 8.54 -5.45
C ALA A 30 -14.73 8.16 -6.75
N ALA A 31 -15.20 9.16 -7.49
CA ALA A 31 -15.86 8.95 -8.78
C ALA A 31 -14.90 8.31 -9.81
N LEU A 32 -13.66 8.79 -9.88
CA LEU A 32 -12.60 8.21 -10.69
C LEU A 32 -12.33 6.75 -10.33
N LEU A 33 -12.18 6.42 -9.03
CA LEU A 33 -11.96 5.05 -8.58
C LEU A 33 -13.12 4.13 -8.98
N LYS A 34 -14.36 4.61 -8.83
CA LYS A 34 -15.54 3.84 -9.26
C LYS A 34 -15.48 3.55 -10.75
N GLN A 35 -15.21 4.55 -11.57
CA GLN A 35 -15.07 4.38 -13.03
C GLN A 35 -13.93 3.42 -13.39
N ALA A 36 -12.78 3.55 -12.73
CA ALA A 36 -11.63 2.67 -12.94
C ALA A 36 -11.97 1.21 -12.61
N ARG A 37 -12.66 0.95 -11.48
CA ARG A 37 -13.10 -0.40 -11.08
C ARG A 37 -14.09 -0.99 -12.09
N GLU A 38 -15.02 -0.20 -12.59
CA GLU A 38 -15.95 -0.64 -13.64
C GLU A 38 -15.20 -1.03 -14.94
N GLN A 39 -14.21 -0.24 -15.34
CA GLN A 39 -13.37 -0.56 -16.51
C GLN A 39 -12.55 -1.84 -16.29
N LEU A 40 -11.93 -2.00 -15.13
CA LEU A 40 -11.17 -3.21 -14.79
C LEU A 40 -12.06 -4.46 -14.82
N ASN A 41 -13.28 -4.37 -14.29
CA ASN A 41 -14.24 -5.48 -14.33
C ASN A 41 -14.61 -5.87 -15.77
N GLN A 42 -14.86 -4.88 -16.64
CA GLN A 42 -15.15 -5.16 -18.06
C GLN A 42 -13.96 -5.83 -18.76
N LEU A 43 -12.74 -5.38 -18.49
CA LEU A 43 -11.52 -5.99 -19.05
C LEU A 43 -11.31 -7.41 -18.54
N PHE A 44 -11.60 -7.65 -17.26
CA PHE A 44 -11.54 -8.99 -16.67
C PHE A 44 -12.56 -9.95 -17.31
N GLU A 45 -13.80 -9.51 -17.49
CA GLU A 45 -14.85 -10.28 -18.20
C GLU A 45 -14.47 -10.60 -19.66
N GLN A 46 -13.67 -9.76 -20.28
CA GLN A 46 -13.11 -9.97 -21.62
C GLN A 46 -11.90 -10.92 -21.65
N GLY A 47 -11.50 -11.48 -20.51
CA GLY A 47 -10.40 -12.43 -20.39
C GLY A 47 -9.01 -11.79 -20.40
N GLN A 48 -8.90 -10.52 -20.00
CA GLN A 48 -7.58 -9.91 -19.75
C GLN A 48 -6.89 -10.55 -18.55
N ASP A 49 -5.56 -10.54 -18.58
CA ASP A 49 -4.74 -11.11 -17.51
C ASP A 49 -4.96 -10.37 -16.18
N ILE A 50 -5.27 -11.12 -15.12
CA ILE A 50 -5.60 -10.53 -13.82
C ILE A 50 -4.41 -9.80 -13.20
N HIS A 51 -3.17 -10.30 -13.36
CA HIS A 51 -2.00 -9.65 -12.78
C HIS A 51 -1.74 -8.29 -13.44
N ALA A 52 -1.95 -8.18 -14.75
CA ALA A 52 -1.90 -6.90 -15.45
C ALA A 52 -2.95 -5.91 -14.92
N LEU A 53 -4.17 -6.37 -14.65
CA LEU A 53 -5.25 -5.54 -14.10
C LEU A 53 -4.96 -5.07 -12.66
N LEU A 54 -4.44 -5.94 -11.79
CA LEU A 54 -4.03 -5.59 -10.43
C LEU A 54 -2.88 -4.56 -10.44
N HIS A 55 -1.93 -4.72 -11.36
CA HIS A 55 -0.83 -3.77 -11.52
C HIS A 55 -1.32 -2.41 -12.02
N GLU A 56 -2.27 -2.36 -12.97
CA GLU A 56 -2.90 -1.11 -13.40
C GLU A 56 -3.68 -0.44 -12.26
N HIS A 57 -4.43 -1.22 -11.49
CA HIS A 57 -5.18 -0.73 -10.34
C HIS A 57 -4.26 -0.10 -9.29
N THR A 58 -3.21 -0.84 -8.92
CA THR A 58 -2.16 -0.39 -8.00
C THR A 58 -1.53 0.90 -8.50
N GLY A 59 -1.14 0.97 -9.77
CA GLY A 59 -0.52 2.16 -10.35
C GLY A 59 -1.44 3.39 -10.38
N LEU A 60 -2.77 3.22 -10.49
CA LEU A 60 -3.72 4.32 -10.34
C LEU A 60 -3.73 4.85 -8.91
N ILE A 61 -3.80 3.96 -7.91
CA ILE A 61 -3.81 4.33 -6.49
C ILE A 61 -2.49 5.00 -6.10
N ASP A 62 -1.36 4.46 -6.55
CA ASP A 62 -0.04 5.06 -6.34
C ASP A 62 -0.02 6.53 -6.76
N ARG A 63 -0.50 6.83 -7.98
CA ARG A 63 -0.51 8.19 -8.51
C ARG A 63 -1.41 9.12 -7.71
N ILE A 64 -2.62 8.68 -7.37
CA ILE A 64 -3.54 9.48 -6.55
C ILE A 64 -2.91 9.76 -5.17
N ALA A 65 -2.30 8.74 -4.55
CA ALA A 65 -1.64 8.87 -3.25
C ALA A 65 -0.45 9.83 -3.32
N CYS A 66 0.42 9.72 -4.33
CA CYS A 66 1.55 10.62 -4.54
C CYS A 66 1.10 12.08 -4.81
N ASP A 67 0.09 12.28 -5.64
CA ASP A 67 -0.43 13.63 -5.91
C ASP A 67 -1.12 14.22 -4.67
N ALA A 68 -1.87 13.42 -3.93
CA ALA A 68 -2.50 13.83 -2.67
C ALA A 68 -1.48 14.17 -1.58
N TRP A 69 -0.37 13.43 -1.52
CA TRP A 69 0.78 13.68 -0.65
C TRP A 69 1.42 15.04 -0.98
N ASN A 70 1.71 15.26 -2.27
CA ASN A 70 2.33 16.50 -2.74
C ASN A 70 1.42 17.72 -2.54
N CYS A 71 0.13 17.63 -2.88
CA CYS A 71 -0.82 18.74 -2.76
C CYS A 71 -1.04 19.21 -1.31
N ARG A 72 -0.72 18.38 -0.32
CA ARG A 72 -0.84 18.70 1.11
C ARG A 72 0.48 19.18 1.73
N GLY A 73 1.49 19.44 0.91
CA GLY A 73 2.80 19.94 1.36
C GLY A 73 3.66 18.89 2.05
N LEU A 74 3.33 17.60 1.92
CA LEU A 74 4.17 16.52 2.45
C LEU A 74 5.33 16.22 1.50
N GLY A 75 5.18 16.50 0.20
CA GLY A 75 6.26 16.36 -0.80
C GLY A 75 7.45 17.30 -0.59
N SER A 76 7.27 18.39 0.15
CA SER A 76 8.36 19.31 0.52
C SER A 76 9.09 18.92 1.80
N LEU A 77 8.63 17.87 2.50
CA LEU A 77 9.34 17.35 3.66
C LEU A 77 10.56 16.55 3.16
N THR A 78 11.75 17.01 3.52
CA THR A 78 13.03 16.41 3.10
C THR A 78 13.29 15.04 3.71
N ASP A 79 12.58 14.71 4.78
CA ASP A 79 12.87 13.57 5.65
C ASP A 79 11.63 12.68 5.87
N ALA A 80 10.74 12.64 4.87
CA ALA A 80 9.52 11.84 4.91
C ALA A 80 9.38 10.98 3.64
N SER A 81 9.07 9.69 3.81
CA SER A 81 8.78 8.77 2.71
C SER A 81 7.39 8.18 2.86
N LEU A 82 6.67 8.07 1.74
CA LEU A 82 5.44 7.31 1.62
C LEU A 82 5.76 5.96 0.97
N ILE A 83 5.41 4.88 1.67
CA ILE A 83 5.78 3.51 1.30
C ILE A 83 4.52 2.65 1.34
N ALA A 84 4.25 1.91 0.27
CA ALA A 84 3.25 0.84 0.28
C ALA A 84 3.83 -0.40 0.95
N VAL A 85 3.05 -1.10 1.76
CA VAL A 85 3.47 -2.35 2.42
C VAL A 85 2.43 -3.44 2.20
N GLY A 86 2.75 -4.70 2.54
CA GLY A 86 1.81 -5.81 2.45
C GLY A 86 1.37 -6.10 1.01
N GLY A 87 0.10 -6.47 0.83
CA GLY A 87 -0.47 -6.73 -0.50
C GLY A 87 -0.42 -5.52 -1.44
N TYR A 88 -0.49 -4.30 -0.90
CA TYR A 88 -0.31 -3.08 -1.69
C TYR A 88 1.14 -2.94 -2.19
N GLY A 89 2.10 -3.21 -1.32
CA GLY A 89 3.52 -3.21 -1.67
C GLY A 89 3.87 -4.23 -2.76
N ARG A 90 3.22 -5.42 -2.75
CA ARG A 90 3.37 -6.47 -3.77
C ARG A 90 2.63 -6.22 -5.08
N CYS A 91 1.88 -5.12 -5.22
CA CYS A 91 1.02 -4.83 -6.38
C CYS A 91 -0.11 -5.84 -6.60
N GLU A 92 -0.65 -6.41 -5.52
CA GLU A 92 -1.72 -7.43 -5.55
C GLU A 92 -3.06 -6.85 -5.06
N LEU A 93 -3.32 -5.56 -5.30
CA LEU A 93 -4.55 -4.90 -4.88
C LEU A 93 -5.73 -5.33 -5.75
N HIS A 94 -6.64 -6.11 -5.17
CA HIS A 94 -7.95 -6.33 -5.74
C HIS A 94 -8.81 -5.06 -5.57
N PRO A 95 -9.89 -4.88 -6.37
CA PRO A 95 -10.69 -3.64 -6.36
C PRO A 95 -11.19 -3.16 -5.01
N ALA A 96 -11.46 -4.08 -4.07
CA ALA A 96 -11.96 -3.79 -2.73
C ALA A 96 -10.92 -4.09 -1.62
N SER A 97 -9.65 -4.28 -1.99
CA SER A 97 -8.57 -4.47 -1.01
C SER A 97 -8.29 -3.19 -0.26
N ASP A 98 -8.04 -3.34 1.04
CA ASP A 98 -7.44 -2.30 1.87
C ASP A 98 -6.06 -1.94 1.32
N ILE A 99 -5.66 -0.68 1.49
CA ILE A 99 -4.29 -0.24 1.22
C ILE A 99 -3.54 -0.08 2.53
N ASP A 100 -2.31 -0.59 2.58
CA ASP A 100 -1.45 -0.46 3.75
C ASP A 100 -0.27 0.48 3.46
N LEU A 101 -0.14 1.52 4.27
CA LEU A 101 0.86 2.57 4.13
C LEU A 101 1.80 2.63 5.33
N LEU A 102 3.10 2.73 5.05
CA LEU A 102 4.10 3.18 6.00
C LEU A 102 4.51 4.61 5.65
N ILE A 103 4.32 5.50 6.60
CA ILE A 103 4.82 6.88 6.56
C ILE A 103 6.08 6.90 7.43
N LEU A 104 7.23 6.89 6.75
CA LEU A 104 8.54 6.87 7.39
C LEU A 104 9.04 8.31 7.57
N LEU A 105 9.37 8.69 8.80
CA LEU A 105 9.89 10.02 9.14
C LEU A 105 11.30 9.91 9.75
N ALA A 106 12.13 10.94 9.65
CA ALA A 106 13.41 10.95 10.37
C ALA A 106 13.24 11.08 11.88
N THR A 107 12.23 11.84 12.32
CA THR A 107 11.88 12.05 13.73
C THR A 107 10.37 12.02 13.90
N GLU A 108 9.90 11.98 15.15
CA GLU A 108 8.48 12.16 15.45
C GLU A 108 7.94 13.46 14.82
N PRO A 109 6.70 13.45 14.30
CA PRO A 109 6.14 14.60 13.63
C PRO A 109 5.83 15.71 14.63
N ASP A 110 6.17 16.94 14.26
CA ASP A 110 5.68 18.12 14.97
C ASP A 110 4.16 18.32 14.74
N PRO A 111 3.48 19.23 15.47
CA PRO A 111 2.04 19.43 15.32
C PRO A 111 1.59 19.83 13.90
N GLU A 112 2.41 20.57 13.15
CA GLU A 112 2.08 20.98 11.78
C GLU A 112 2.18 19.78 10.83
N GLN A 113 3.25 18.99 10.96
CA GLN A 113 3.44 17.74 10.22
C GLN A 113 2.31 16.76 10.53
N ALA A 114 1.98 16.56 11.81
CA ALA A 114 0.88 15.69 12.24
C ALA A 114 -0.46 16.12 11.64
N GLN A 115 -0.73 17.43 11.55
CA GLN A 115 -1.94 17.95 10.90
C GLN A 115 -1.96 17.65 9.40
N LYS A 116 -0.84 17.83 8.68
CA LYS A 116 -0.74 17.50 7.25
C LYS A 116 -0.92 16.00 6.99
N LEU A 117 -0.29 15.17 7.82
CA LEU A 117 -0.43 13.70 7.77
C LEU A 117 -1.88 13.28 8.01
N SER A 118 -2.53 13.84 9.02
CA SER A 118 -3.96 13.58 9.29
C SER A 118 -4.82 14.01 8.11
N ALA A 119 -4.59 15.19 7.52
CA ALA A 119 -5.35 15.66 6.37
C ALA A 119 -5.14 14.80 5.11
N PHE A 120 -3.97 14.19 4.96
CA PHE A 120 -3.67 13.23 3.90
C PHE A 120 -4.42 11.91 4.09
N LEU A 121 -4.38 11.33 5.29
CA LEU A 121 -5.08 10.10 5.61
C LEU A 121 -6.60 10.26 5.52
N THR A 122 -7.14 11.37 6.04
CA THR A 122 -8.57 11.72 5.91
C THR A 122 -8.99 11.78 4.45
N PHE A 123 -8.18 12.37 3.58
CA PHE A 123 -8.50 12.41 2.15
C PHE A 123 -8.59 11.02 1.51
N LEU A 124 -7.67 10.11 1.85
CA LEU A 124 -7.71 8.74 1.33
C LEU A 124 -8.96 7.98 1.82
N TRP A 125 -9.37 8.19 3.07
CA TRP A 125 -10.64 7.64 3.56
C TRP A 125 -11.85 8.27 2.87
N ASP A 126 -11.86 9.59 2.69
CA ASP A 126 -12.98 10.32 2.09
C ASP A 126 -13.20 9.94 0.61
N MET A 127 -12.16 9.46 -0.08
CA MET A 127 -12.30 8.92 -1.44
C MET A 127 -12.81 7.46 -1.49
N GLY A 128 -13.09 6.87 -0.33
CA GLY A 128 -13.65 5.52 -0.20
C GLY A 128 -12.61 4.39 -0.23
N LEU A 129 -11.36 4.67 0.12
CA LEU A 129 -10.35 3.64 0.38
C LEU A 129 -10.38 3.22 1.85
N GLU A 130 -10.22 1.93 2.12
CA GLU A 130 -9.85 1.45 3.45
C GLU A 130 -8.32 1.55 3.59
N VAL A 131 -7.84 2.31 4.57
CA VAL A 131 -6.41 2.60 4.73
C VAL A 131 -5.91 2.09 6.07
N GLY A 132 -5.13 1.02 6.05
CA GLY A 132 -4.21 0.67 7.12
C GLY A 132 -2.98 1.56 7.03
N HIS A 133 -2.51 2.12 8.14
CA HIS A 133 -1.31 2.94 8.11
C HIS A 133 -0.51 2.88 9.41
N SER A 134 0.78 3.22 9.31
CA SER A 134 1.64 3.52 10.46
C SER A 134 2.51 4.74 10.15
N VAL A 135 2.72 5.58 11.15
CA VAL A 135 3.67 6.71 11.10
C VAL A 135 4.80 6.36 12.06
N ARG A 136 6.02 6.19 11.56
CA ARG A 136 7.15 5.70 12.37
C ARG A 136 8.46 6.33 11.95
N THR A 137 9.40 6.40 12.90
CA THR A 137 10.80 6.64 12.59
C THR A 137 11.48 5.36 12.08
N LEU A 138 12.68 5.50 11.52
CA LEU A 138 13.49 4.35 11.13
C LEU A 138 13.78 3.44 12.33
N GLU A 139 14.15 4.02 13.48
CA GLU A 139 14.45 3.28 14.71
C GLU A 139 13.24 2.46 15.17
N GLN A 140 12.06 3.08 15.23
CA GLN A 140 10.81 2.39 15.57
C GLN A 140 10.48 1.26 14.58
N CYS A 141 10.67 1.47 13.28
CA CYS A 141 10.48 0.41 12.30
C CYS A 141 11.37 -0.80 12.58
N LEU A 142 12.65 -0.57 12.87
CA LEU A 142 13.61 -1.65 13.12
C LEU A 142 13.36 -2.36 14.45
N GLU A 143 13.02 -1.62 15.50
CA GLU A 143 12.68 -2.18 16.80
C GLU A 143 11.43 -3.09 16.74
N GLU A 144 10.37 -2.64 16.08
CA GLU A 144 9.14 -3.42 15.94
C GLU A 144 9.36 -4.64 15.04
N ALA A 145 10.14 -4.48 13.97
CA ALA A 145 10.48 -5.58 13.06
C ALA A 145 11.32 -6.66 13.75
N ASP A 146 12.22 -6.31 14.66
CA ASP A 146 13.03 -7.30 15.40
C ASP A 146 12.17 -8.15 16.36
N LYS A 147 11.09 -7.56 16.89
CA LYS A 147 10.22 -8.19 17.89
C LYS A 147 9.06 -8.98 17.29
N ASP A 148 8.54 -8.57 16.13
CA ASP A 148 7.29 -9.10 15.57
C ASP A 148 7.46 -9.61 14.13
N LEU A 149 7.22 -10.92 13.95
CA LEU A 149 7.27 -11.62 12.65
C LEU A 149 6.33 -11.00 11.61
N THR A 150 5.18 -10.51 12.03
CA THR A 150 4.18 -9.87 11.16
C THR A 150 4.71 -8.55 10.63
N VAL A 151 5.34 -7.75 11.50
CA VAL A 151 5.92 -6.45 11.13
C VAL A 151 7.05 -6.65 10.13
N ILE A 152 8.00 -7.54 10.41
CA ILE A 152 9.10 -7.80 9.44
C ILE A 152 8.56 -8.39 8.13
N THR A 153 7.58 -9.28 8.16
CA THR A 153 6.94 -9.79 6.93
C THR A 153 6.36 -8.64 6.10
N ASN A 154 5.64 -7.72 6.75
CA ASN A 154 5.03 -6.57 6.08
C ASN A 154 6.09 -5.60 5.48
N LEU A 155 7.18 -5.35 6.22
CA LEU A 155 8.29 -4.51 5.74
C LEU A 155 9.11 -5.17 4.62
N LEU A 156 9.23 -6.49 4.59
CA LEU A 156 9.89 -7.19 3.46
C LEU A 156 9.13 -6.97 2.15
N GLU A 157 7.81 -6.77 2.25
CA GLU A 157 6.87 -6.52 1.15
C GLU A 157 6.74 -5.02 0.81
N SER A 158 7.62 -4.17 1.34
CA SER A 158 7.59 -2.72 1.13
C SER A 158 7.94 -2.30 -0.31
N ARG A 159 7.23 -1.30 -0.84
CA ARG A 159 7.52 -0.63 -2.11
C ARG A 159 7.44 0.89 -1.97
N PHE A 160 8.48 1.59 -2.42
CA PHE A 160 8.53 3.04 -2.39
C PHE A 160 7.46 3.67 -3.30
N LEU A 161 6.75 4.68 -2.82
CA LEU A 161 5.80 5.47 -3.61
C LEU A 161 6.38 6.86 -3.93
N CYS A 162 6.69 7.67 -2.92
CA CYS A 162 7.27 9.01 -3.08
C CYS A 162 7.93 9.54 -1.78
N GLY A 163 8.61 10.69 -1.86
CA GLY A 163 9.28 11.33 -0.72
C GLY A 163 10.80 11.09 -0.70
N ASP A 164 11.40 11.01 0.49
CA ASP A 164 12.83 10.76 0.65
C ASP A 164 13.17 9.29 0.33
N GLU A 165 13.75 9.06 -0.84
CA GLU A 165 14.20 7.74 -1.25
C GLU A 165 15.36 7.20 -0.39
N ASN A 166 16.18 8.08 0.20
CA ASN A 166 17.28 7.66 1.08
C ASN A 166 16.77 7.09 2.41
N ALA A 167 15.69 7.64 2.98
CA ALA A 167 15.02 7.05 4.13
C ALA A 167 14.48 5.65 3.81
N PHE A 168 13.83 5.46 2.66
CA PHE A 168 13.41 4.12 2.22
C PHE A 168 14.60 3.15 2.03
N PHE A 169 15.69 3.61 1.41
CA PHE A 169 16.90 2.79 1.25
C PHE A 169 17.48 2.36 2.60
N ARG A 170 17.54 3.27 3.59
CA ARG A 170 18.00 2.97 4.95
C ARG A 170 17.10 1.94 5.63
N LEU A 171 15.78 2.05 5.48
CA LEU A 171 14.83 1.03 5.96
C LEU A 171 15.14 -0.33 5.33
N ARG A 172 15.25 -0.40 4.00
CA ARG A 172 15.55 -1.64 3.26
C ARG A 172 16.88 -2.25 3.69
N GLN A 173 17.90 -1.45 3.94
CA GLN A 173 19.18 -1.94 4.46
C GLN A 173 19.05 -2.47 5.89
N GLY A 174 18.30 -1.77 6.74
CA GLY A 174 18.11 -2.14 8.14
C GLY A 174 17.42 -3.49 8.32
N ILE A 175 16.41 -3.79 7.50
CA ILE A 175 15.63 -5.05 7.59
C ILE A 175 16.28 -6.27 6.90
N LEU A 176 17.53 -6.15 6.43
CA LEU A 176 18.19 -7.28 5.78
C LEU A 176 18.40 -8.44 6.76
N PRO A 177 18.36 -9.71 6.29
CA PRO A 177 18.45 -10.87 7.16
C PRO A 177 19.68 -10.88 8.08
N ARG A 178 20.80 -10.32 7.61
CA ARG A 178 22.05 -10.20 8.39
C ARG A 178 21.97 -9.29 9.61
N ASN A 179 20.93 -8.45 9.74
CA ASN A 179 20.81 -7.47 10.81
C ASN A 179 19.80 -7.88 11.89
N MET A 180 18.81 -8.73 11.60
CA MET A 180 17.72 -9.05 12.54
C MET A 180 17.25 -10.51 12.44
N TRP A 181 16.61 -10.88 11.32
CA TRP A 181 15.99 -12.19 11.10
C TRP A 181 16.75 -12.95 10.05
N ASP A 182 17.67 -13.83 10.47
CA ASP A 182 18.29 -14.76 9.54
C ASP A 182 17.22 -15.65 8.87
N SER A 183 17.53 -16.13 7.67
CA SER A 183 16.56 -16.84 6.84
C SER A 183 16.03 -18.11 7.49
N GLU A 184 16.82 -18.82 8.30
CA GLU A 184 16.41 -20.06 8.96
C GLU A 184 15.45 -19.77 10.13
N ARG A 185 15.75 -18.76 10.95
CA ARG A 185 14.85 -18.30 12.02
C ARG A 185 13.54 -17.80 11.45
N PHE A 186 13.58 -16.97 10.41
CA PHE A 186 12.37 -16.44 9.75
C PHE A 186 11.51 -17.58 9.17
N PHE A 187 12.12 -18.51 8.43
CA PHE A 187 11.41 -19.62 7.82
C PHE A 187 10.70 -20.50 8.86
N ARG A 188 11.41 -20.87 9.94
CA ARG A 188 10.81 -21.65 11.05
C ARG A 188 9.64 -20.92 11.69
N ALA A 189 9.81 -19.63 11.99
CA ALA A 189 8.75 -18.82 12.58
C ALA A 189 7.51 -18.74 11.67
N LYS A 190 7.67 -18.60 10.34
CA LYS A 190 6.55 -18.62 9.39
C LYS A 190 5.87 -19.98 9.29
N LEU A 191 6.63 -21.07 9.38
CA LEU A 191 6.07 -22.42 9.39
C LEU A 191 5.22 -22.64 10.65
N GLU A 192 5.72 -22.24 11.82
CA GLU A 192 4.98 -22.31 13.09
C GLU A 192 3.71 -21.44 13.05
N GLU A 193 3.81 -20.22 12.53
CA GLU A 193 2.66 -19.34 12.34
C GLU A 193 1.59 -19.99 11.45
N GLN A 194 1.99 -20.58 10.32
CA GLN A 194 1.08 -21.28 9.41
C GLN A 194 0.38 -22.45 10.12
N GLN A 195 1.12 -23.25 10.88
CA GLN A 195 0.56 -24.37 11.66
C GLN A 195 -0.43 -23.87 12.72
N GLN A 196 -0.10 -22.80 13.44
CA GLN A 196 -1.01 -22.20 14.43
C GLN A 196 -2.28 -21.65 13.80
N ARG A 197 -2.18 -20.98 12.64
CA ARG A 197 -3.37 -20.54 11.88
C ARG A 197 -4.21 -21.74 11.48
N TYR A 198 -3.60 -22.78 10.92
CA TYR A 198 -4.30 -24.00 10.53
C TYR A 198 -5.06 -24.62 11.71
N LEU A 199 -4.44 -24.70 12.90
CA LEU A 199 -5.09 -25.22 14.10
C LEU A 199 -6.26 -24.33 14.58
N LYS A 200 -6.10 -23.00 14.53
CA LYS A 200 -7.19 -22.06 14.88
C LYS A 200 -8.39 -22.15 13.94
N PHE A 201 -8.17 -22.43 12.66
CA PHE A 201 -9.26 -22.57 11.67
C PHE A 201 -9.77 -24.00 11.51
N GLY A 202 -8.94 -25.01 11.80
CA GLY A 202 -9.25 -26.43 11.69
C GLY A 202 -10.28 -26.96 12.70
N ASP A 203 -10.55 -26.23 13.79
CA ASP A 203 -11.53 -26.61 14.83
C ASP A 203 -12.93 -26.00 14.60
N THR A 204 -13.21 -25.50 13.39
CA THR A 204 -14.52 -24.93 13.03
C THR A 204 -15.22 -25.73 11.94
N ALA A 205 -15.78 -26.89 12.32
CA ALA A 205 -16.68 -27.70 11.49
C ALA A 205 -17.99 -26.99 11.04
N TYR A 206 -18.13 -25.68 11.30
CA TYR A 206 -19.36 -24.89 11.08
C TYR A 206 -19.18 -23.63 10.22
N ARG A 207 -18.03 -23.40 9.58
CA ARG A 207 -17.90 -22.31 8.58
C ARG A 207 -18.18 -22.86 7.18
N VAL A 208 -19.42 -22.63 6.71
CA VAL A 208 -19.94 -23.10 5.42
C VAL A 208 -19.32 -22.35 4.22
N GLU A 209 -18.53 -21.29 4.43
CA GLU A 209 -17.83 -20.61 3.34
C GLU A 209 -16.38 -20.25 3.75
N PRO A 210 -15.39 -20.47 2.86
CA PRO A 210 -14.02 -20.06 3.09
C PRO A 210 -13.93 -18.54 3.12
N ASN A 211 -13.20 -18.00 4.09
CA ASN A 211 -12.71 -16.62 3.98
C ASN A 211 -11.61 -16.62 2.92
N LEU A 212 -11.84 -15.94 1.80
CA LEU A 212 -10.88 -15.81 0.70
C LEU A 212 -9.82 -14.72 0.98
N LYS A 213 -9.86 -14.06 2.15
CA LYS A 213 -8.80 -13.16 2.66
C LYS A 213 -7.76 -13.93 3.47
#